data_AF-A0A7S3P6C0-F1
#
_entry.id   AF-A0A7S3P6C0-F1
#
_cell.length_a   1.000
_cell.length_b   1.000
_cell.length_c   1.000
_cell.angle_alpha   90.00
_cell.angle_beta   90.00
_cell.angle_gamma   90.00
#
_symmetry.space_group_name_H-M   'P 1'
#
loop_
_entity.id
_entity.type
_entity.pdbx_description
1 polymer ?
#
loop_
_entity_poly.entity_id
_entity_poly.type
_entity_poly.pdbx_seq_one_letter_code
_entity_poly.pdbx_strand_id
1 'polypeptide(L)'
;MATTSRTSFTPSLTLVGSIDEENSMEDDHTSSSFLSSPEDLPDCPICLDEMKEADLRHPLQCSNHCGYNFCRSCIQSLISSSQDDYVEASDGSKQVKVFLHCPNCRADLSSSIRDTVLLRKAAEADEKKRQKELRDSTRGMKEALNDVLVKEALEEAKLRETQFFGYHTSSSTESDYSDESDEGWGFEADLENGVHQSFRCPHRESFRDDNTKRILLVDATLLGGLAGLMTEHQQEKVTDLFTSGDPDQLVEGAELLRCISQEFNPNPAKSRKRSMSKRGSVYRLIADVQQAHKRAENNNLNPAAGAPPVRSKLLRRQMEVELRQQAEYIGTHPLPVRMPKSVELALDGNNNNNNNSCDNILTFVDDVWDGTIDCFNKLTIGFDGKVHKNAQPKHHKGVRNILGYDGPVRIDVNGSHRVVVSSVKADCGRQGILKGDVLTHVNGELWSGTAAKLQDLIKSASGGRGAATIRLSFNCGPSVAEALKRRSLVP
;
A
#
# COMPACT_ATOMS: atom_id res chain seq x y z
N MET A 1 26.65 -63.69 -29.02
CA MET A 1 27.73 -62.72 -28.73
C MET A 1 27.15 -61.32 -28.80
N ALA A 2 26.79 -60.75 -27.64
CA ALA A 2 26.57 -59.31 -27.45
C ALA A 2 26.53 -59.10 -25.93
N THR A 3 27.60 -58.52 -25.41
CA THR A 3 27.90 -58.31 -24.00
C THR A 3 27.20 -57.06 -23.46
N THR A 4 26.48 -57.21 -22.35
CA THR A 4 25.90 -56.14 -21.55
C THR A 4 26.90 -55.68 -20.49
N SER A 5 27.35 -54.42 -20.56
CA SER A 5 28.18 -53.78 -19.54
C SER A 5 27.35 -52.77 -18.76
N ARG A 6 27.02 -53.12 -17.51
CA ARG A 6 26.50 -52.23 -16.47
C ARG A 6 27.68 -51.52 -15.80
N THR A 7 27.67 -50.20 -15.77
CA THR A 7 28.56 -49.39 -14.92
C THR A 7 27.73 -48.67 -13.87
N SER A 8 27.81 -49.17 -12.63
CA SER A 8 27.30 -48.54 -11.42
C SER A 8 28.32 -47.53 -10.90
N PHE A 9 27.95 -46.25 -10.87
CA PHE A 9 28.71 -45.20 -10.20
C PHE A 9 27.96 -44.80 -8.92
N THR A 10 28.60 -45.06 -7.77
CA THR A 10 28.24 -44.52 -6.45
C THR A 10 29.24 -43.41 -6.12
N PRO A 11 28.81 -42.18 -5.77
CA PRO A 11 29.71 -41.22 -5.16
C PRO A 11 29.69 -41.35 -3.63
N SER A 12 30.91 -41.43 -3.11
CA SER A 12 31.29 -41.56 -1.71
C SER A 12 30.91 -40.32 -0.90
N LEU A 13 30.27 -40.52 0.25
CA LEU A 13 30.06 -39.52 1.30
C LEU A 13 31.39 -39.27 2.02
N THR A 14 31.93 -38.05 1.91
CA THR A 14 33.01 -37.56 2.75
C THR A 14 32.44 -36.75 3.91
N LEU A 15 32.72 -37.25 5.11
CA LEU A 15 32.40 -36.70 6.42
C LEU A 15 33.55 -35.78 6.87
N VAL A 16 33.30 -34.48 6.93
CA VAL A 16 34.15 -33.43 7.53
C VAL A 16 33.18 -32.30 7.89
N GLY A 17 33.12 -31.67 9.05
CA GLY A 17 33.83 -31.76 10.32
C GLY A 17 33.14 -30.73 11.22
N SER A 18 32.96 -31.06 12.49
CA SER A 18 32.30 -30.20 13.48
C SER A 18 33.15 -28.97 13.75
N ILE A 19 32.54 -27.78 13.69
CA ILE A 19 33.09 -26.54 14.23
C ILE A 19 32.05 -25.99 15.18
N ASP A 20 32.38 -26.10 16.47
CA ASP A 20 31.75 -25.37 17.56
C ASP A 20 32.26 -23.92 17.50
N GLU A 21 31.37 -22.97 17.19
CA GLU A 21 31.62 -21.54 17.40
C GLU A 21 30.49 -21.00 18.27
N GLU A 22 30.75 -21.03 19.58
CA GLU A 22 30.16 -20.10 20.55
C GLU A 22 30.61 -18.69 20.17
N ASN A 23 29.68 -17.83 19.76
CA ASN A 23 29.94 -16.40 19.71
C ASN A 23 28.73 -15.66 20.30
N SER A 24 28.87 -15.34 21.58
CA SER A 24 28.07 -14.38 22.33
C SER A 24 28.34 -12.98 21.79
N MET A 25 27.34 -12.35 21.18
CA MET A 25 27.40 -10.93 20.85
C MET A 25 26.11 -10.27 21.36
N GLU A 26 26.26 -9.67 22.55
CA GLU A 26 25.32 -8.75 23.15
C GLU A 26 25.36 -7.44 22.35
N ASP A 27 24.34 -7.17 21.52
CA ASP A 27 24.13 -5.84 20.92
C ASP A 27 22.77 -5.31 21.35
N ASP A 28 22.75 -4.72 22.54
CA ASP A 28 21.72 -3.82 23.04
C ASP A 28 21.81 -2.50 22.26
N HIS A 29 21.21 -2.46 21.07
CA HIS A 29 20.87 -1.21 20.39
C HIS A 29 19.43 -0.81 20.73
N THR A 30 19.28 -0.37 21.98
CA THR A 30 18.15 0.44 22.45
C THR A 30 18.10 1.68 21.58
N SER A 31 17.24 1.64 20.55
CA SER A 31 16.91 2.76 19.70
C SER A 31 16.08 3.75 20.51
N SER A 32 16.77 4.50 21.38
CA SER A 32 16.27 5.69 22.04
C SER A 32 15.88 6.69 20.96
N SER A 33 14.58 6.86 20.77
CA SER A 33 13.99 7.96 20.04
C SER A 33 14.29 9.27 20.78
N PHE A 34 15.51 9.77 20.60
CA PHE A 34 15.88 11.14 20.90
C PHE A 34 15.04 12.04 19.99
N LEU A 35 14.05 12.71 20.57
CA LEU A 35 13.51 13.94 20.05
C LEU A 35 14.64 14.97 20.09
N SER A 36 15.46 15.00 19.04
CA SER A 36 16.44 16.07 18.85
C SER A 36 15.70 17.40 18.87
N SER A 37 16.12 18.29 19.77
CA SER A 37 15.86 19.72 19.71
C SER A 37 16.03 20.24 18.28
N PRO A 38 15.30 21.29 17.84
CA PRO A 38 15.45 21.86 16.50
C PRO A 38 16.92 22.21 16.25
N GLU A 39 17.63 21.34 15.55
CA GLU A 39 19.04 21.52 15.23
C GLU A 39 19.16 22.69 14.25
N ASP A 40 20.06 23.62 14.58
CA ASP A 40 20.34 24.80 13.79
C ASP A 40 20.58 24.42 12.32
N LEU A 41 19.71 24.89 11.43
CA LEU A 41 19.88 24.64 9.99
C LEU A 41 21.18 25.32 9.53
N PRO A 42 21.99 24.67 8.68
CA PRO A 42 23.27 25.25 8.27
C PRO A 42 23.07 26.54 7.46
N ASP A 43 23.88 27.55 7.77
CA ASP A 43 23.87 28.83 7.05
C ASP A 43 24.46 28.72 5.65
N CYS A 44 23.99 29.59 4.75
CA CYS A 44 24.49 29.68 3.39
C CYS A 44 25.93 30.22 3.39
N PRO A 45 26.92 29.53 2.81
CA PRO A 45 28.32 29.98 2.82
C PRO A 45 28.59 31.24 1.99
N ILE A 46 27.60 31.75 1.23
CA ILE A 46 27.74 32.94 0.39
C ILE A 46 27.15 34.18 1.05
N CYS A 47 25.89 34.11 1.50
CA CYS A 47 25.21 35.26 2.12
C CYS A 47 25.13 35.19 3.65
N LEU A 48 25.53 34.07 4.26
CA LEU A 48 25.45 33.80 5.70
C LEU A 48 24.01 33.80 6.27
N ASP A 49 22.99 33.77 5.40
CA ASP A 49 21.60 33.58 5.83
C ASP A 49 21.28 32.09 6.01
N GLU A 50 20.37 31.78 6.94
CA GLU A 50 19.86 30.44 7.19
C GLU A 50 19.31 29.80 5.89
N MET A 51 19.76 28.56 5.60
CA MET A 51 19.25 27.82 4.44
C MET A 51 17.87 27.25 4.73
N LYS A 52 16.95 27.38 3.76
CA LYS A 52 15.61 26.81 3.91
C LYS A 52 15.66 25.29 3.79
N GLU A 53 14.67 24.60 4.36
CA GLU A 53 14.52 23.15 4.22
C GLU A 53 14.57 22.67 2.76
N ALA A 54 13.99 23.45 1.83
CA ALA A 54 14.05 23.16 0.40
C ALA A 54 15.48 23.18 -0.17
N ASP A 55 16.36 24.06 0.35
CA ASP A 55 17.76 24.16 -0.05
C ASP A 55 18.56 22.93 0.38
N LEU A 56 18.23 22.36 1.55
CA LEU A 56 18.85 21.16 2.10
C LEU A 56 18.35 19.88 1.42
N ARG A 57 17.04 19.80 1.16
CA ARG A 57 16.39 18.66 0.51
C ARG A 57 16.83 18.49 -0.95
N HIS A 58 17.16 19.60 -1.62
CA HIS A 58 17.58 19.62 -3.01
C HIS A 58 18.97 20.28 -3.13
N PRO A 59 20.04 19.60 -2.69
CA PRO A 59 21.39 20.14 -2.76
C PRO A 59 21.85 20.32 -4.21
N LEU A 60 22.75 21.27 -4.42
CA LEU A 60 23.27 21.57 -5.75
C LEU A 60 24.03 20.37 -6.35
N GLN A 61 23.64 19.95 -7.55
CA GLN A 61 24.24 18.81 -8.24
C GLN A 61 25.47 19.23 -9.03
N CYS A 62 26.62 19.30 -8.35
CA CYS A 62 27.91 19.52 -8.99
C CYS A 62 28.41 18.24 -9.70
N SER A 63 28.95 18.37 -10.92
CA SER A 63 29.51 17.25 -11.69
C SER A 63 30.69 16.54 -11.01
N ASN A 64 31.43 17.25 -10.16
CA ASN A 64 32.49 16.68 -9.32
C ASN A 64 31.98 16.16 -7.96
N HIS A 65 30.66 16.21 -7.71
CA HIS A 65 30.03 15.75 -6.47
C HIS A 65 30.65 16.31 -5.18
N CYS A 66 31.16 17.55 -5.21
CA CYS A 66 31.90 18.15 -4.09
C CYS A 66 31.07 18.50 -2.84
N GLY A 67 29.76 18.23 -2.84
CA GLY A 67 28.86 18.50 -1.71
C GLY A 67 28.58 19.98 -1.40
N TYR A 68 29.21 20.93 -2.12
CA TYR A 68 29.03 22.35 -1.86
C TYR A 68 27.60 22.80 -2.19
N ASN A 69 26.92 23.37 -1.19
CA ASN A 69 25.54 23.82 -1.29
C ASN A 69 25.39 25.26 -0.76
N PHE A 70 24.44 25.99 -1.32
CA PHE A 70 24.13 27.36 -0.90
C PHE A 70 22.67 27.70 -1.22
N CYS A 71 22.13 28.74 -0.61
CA CYS A 71 20.70 29.06 -0.66
C CYS A 71 20.22 29.42 -2.07
N ARG A 72 18.91 29.26 -2.31
CA ARG A 72 18.28 29.51 -3.61
C ARG A 72 18.48 30.94 -4.12
N SER A 73 18.47 31.95 -3.24
CA SER A 73 18.66 33.35 -3.63
C SER A 73 20.04 33.55 -4.25
N CYS A 74 21.09 33.06 -3.61
CA CYS A 74 22.45 33.10 -4.16
C CYS A 74 22.58 32.34 -5.49
N ILE A 75 21.89 31.21 -5.67
CA ILE A 75 21.85 30.52 -6.98
C ILE A 75 21.21 31.40 -8.05
N GLN A 76 20.10 32.07 -7.73
CA GLN A 76 19.42 32.96 -8.68
C GLN A 76 20.28 34.16 -9.04
N SER A 77 20.96 34.77 -8.06
CA SER A 77 21.93 35.85 -8.30
C SER A 77 23.06 35.38 -9.22
N LEU A 78 23.62 34.20 -8.99
CA LEU A 78 24.67 33.63 -9.87
C LEU A 78 24.17 33.42 -11.30
N ILE A 79 22.93 32.91 -11.47
CA ILE A 79 22.32 32.74 -12.79
C ILE A 79 22.08 34.09 -13.46
N SER A 80 21.54 35.08 -12.74
CA SER A 80 21.32 36.42 -13.27
C SER A 80 22.63 37.08 -13.70
N SER A 81 23.65 37.07 -12.85
CA SER A 81 24.97 37.64 -13.19
C SER A 81 25.66 36.93 -14.35
N SER A 82 25.38 35.65 -14.59
CA SER A 82 25.91 34.93 -15.76
C SER A 82 25.27 35.33 -17.10
N GLN A 83 24.09 35.96 -17.04
CA GLN A 83 23.37 36.46 -18.21
C GLN A 83 23.75 37.91 -18.55
N ASP A 84 24.30 38.64 -17.59
CA ASP A 84 24.77 40.00 -17.83
C ASP A 84 25.92 40.00 -18.86
N ASP A 85 25.84 40.93 -19.79
CA ASP A 85 26.90 41.16 -20.77
C ASP A 85 28.19 41.65 -20.08
N TYR A 86 29.30 41.65 -20.82
CA TYR A 86 30.58 42.14 -20.32
C TYR A 86 30.44 43.55 -19.72
N VAL A 87 30.71 43.68 -18.43
CA VAL A 87 30.81 44.97 -17.77
C VAL A 87 32.20 45.55 -18.08
N GLU A 88 32.22 46.74 -18.66
CA GLU A 88 33.45 47.48 -18.94
C GLU A 88 33.98 48.07 -17.64
N ALA A 89 35.19 47.67 -17.23
CA ALA A 89 35.85 48.25 -16.07
C ALA A 89 36.32 49.68 -16.39
N SER A 90 36.63 50.47 -15.35
CA SER A 90 37.04 51.87 -15.50
C SER A 90 38.32 52.09 -16.32
N ASP A 91 39.08 51.03 -16.58
CA ASP A 91 40.28 51.00 -17.42
C ASP A 91 40.00 50.67 -18.90
N GLY A 92 38.71 50.53 -19.29
CA GLY A 92 38.29 50.17 -20.64
C GLY A 92 38.47 48.68 -20.98
N SER A 93 38.84 47.85 -20.00
CA SER A 93 39.00 46.40 -20.22
C SER A 93 37.66 45.66 -20.03
N LYS A 94 37.29 44.85 -21.02
CA LYS A 94 36.09 43.99 -21.00
C LYS A 94 36.33 42.74 -20.18
N GLN A 95 36.50 42.86 -18.87
CA GLN A 95 37.24 41.82 -18.14
C GLN A 95 36.46 40.71 -17.46
N VAL A 96 35.15 40.80 -17.19
CA VAL A 96 34.54 39.72 -16.38
C VAL A 96 33.15 39.32 -16.87
N LYS A 97 33.10 38.18 -17.56
CA LYS A 97 31.88 37.39 -17.73
C LYS A 97 31.79 36.40 -16.57
N VAL A 98 30.66 36.41 -15.85
CA VAL A 98 30.44 35.45 -14.76
C VAL A 98 30.06 34.10 -15.37
N PHE A 99 30.89 33.09 -15.15
CA PHE A 99 30.61 31.71 -15.57
C PHE A 99 29.85 30.97 -14.47
N LEU A 100 29.00 30.02 -14.88
CA LEU A 100 28.25 29.14 -13.97
C LEU A 100 29.14 28.01 -13.45
N HIS A 101 30.23 28.35 -12.76
CA HIS A 101 31.12 27.39 -12.11
C HIS A 101 30.80 27.24 -10.63
N CYS A 102 31.04 26.04 -10.08
CA CYS A 102 30.95 25.79 -8.65
C CYS A 102 31.96 26.65 -7.88
N PRO A 103 31.55 27.44 -6.87
CA PRO A 103 32.48 28.27 -6.09
C PRO A 103 33.58 27.47 -5.38
N ASN A 104 33.30 26.21 -5.03
CA ASN A 104 34.24 25.33 -4.33
C ASN A 104 35.23 24.64 -5.30
N CYS A 105 34.73 23.85 -6.25
CA CYS A 105 35.56 22.99 -7.10
C CYS A 105 35.70 23.46 -8.56
N ARG A 106 35.11 24.62 -8.91
CA ARG A 106 35.13 25.23 -10.25
C ARG A 106 34.53 24.38 -11.39
N ALA A 107 33.85 23.29 -11.09
CA ALA A 107 33.17 22.48 -12.10
C ALA A 107 31.99 23.23 -12.74
N ASP A 108 31.69 22.95 -14.00
CA ASP A 108 30.55 23.55 -14.71
C ASP A 108 29.21 23.07 -14.13
N LEU A 109 28.36 24.04 -13.79
CA LEU A 109 27.02 23.85 -13.25
C LEU A 109 25.93 24.15 -14.28
N SER A 110 26.28 24.57 -15.50
CA SER A 110 25.34 25.02 -16.53
C SER A 110 24.22 24.02 -16.82
N SER A 111 24.50 22.72 -16.71
CA SER A 111 23.56 21.62 -16.98
C SER A 111 22.57 21.35 -15.85
N SER A 112 22.93 21.61 -14.58
CA SER A 112 22.16 21.14 -13.40
C SER A 112 21.61 22.27 -12.52
N ILE A 113 22.18 23.47 -12.60
CA ILE A 113 21.86 24.57 -11.70
C ILE A 113 20.39 25.02 -11.84
N ARG A 114 19.86 25.03 -13.06
CA ARG A 114 18.46 25.42 -13.34
C ARG A 114 17.47 24.41 -12.78
N ASP A 115 17.76 23.12 -12.91
CA ASP A 115 16.92 22.04 -12.39
C ASP A 115 16.86 22.07 -10.86
N THR A 116 18.00 22.35 -10.22
CA THR A 116 18.07 22.53 -8.77
C THR A 116 17.17 23.69 -8.30
N VAL A 117 17.20 24.84 -8.99
CA VAL A 117 16.32 25.98 -8.67
C VAL A 117 14.84 25.62 -8.86
N LEU A 118 14.51 24.86 -9.91
CA LEU A 118 13.14 24.43 -10.18
C LEU A 118 12.62 23.51 -9.08
N LEU A 119 13.41 22.51 -8.67
CA LEU A 119 13.07 21.59 -7.58
C LEU A 119 12.84 22.33 -6.26
N ARG A 120 13.70 23.30 -5.93
CA ARG A 120 13.53 24.14 -4.72
C ARG A 120 12.28 25.00 -4.78
N LYS A 121 11.95 25.56 -5.94
CA LYS A 121 10.70 26.33 -6.14
C LYS A 121 9.46 25.44 -5.98
N ALA A 122 9.50 24.22 -6.51
CA ALA A 122 8.43 23.25 -6.37
C ALA A 122 8.23 22.85 -4.90
N ALA A 123 9.32 22.52 -4.18
CA ALA A 123 9.25 22.19 -2.76
C ALA A 123 8.69 23.34 -1.90
N GLU A 124 9.11 24.60 -2.15
CA GLU A 124 8.51 25.75 -1.47
C GLU A 124 7.03 25.96 -1.81
N ALA A 125 6.61 25.68 -3.05
CA ALA A 125 5.21 25.79 -3.46
C ALA A 125 4.34 24.72 -2.79
N ASP A 126 4.85 23.50 -2.68
CA ASP A 126 4.21 22.39 -1.98
C ASP A 126 4.07 22.70 -0.49
N GLU A 127 5.10 23.28 0.14
CA GLU A 127 5.02 23.68 1.55
C GLU A 127 4.01 24.81 1.76
N LYS A 128 3.98 25.83 0.90
CA LYS A 128 2.96 26.88 0.93
C LYS A 128 1.56 26.31 0.75
N LYS A 129 1.39 25.32 -0.12
CA LYS A 129 0.11 24.64 -0.33
C LYS A 129 -0.31 23.88 0.93
N ARG A 130 0.61 23.13 1.55
CA ARG A 130 0.38 22.41 2.81
C ARG A 130 0.02 23.36 3.95
N GLN A 131 0.73 24.47 4.09
CA GLN A 131 0.43 25.50 5.10
C GLN A 131 -0.91 26.17 4.85
N LYS A 132 -1.27 26.44 3.58
CA LYS A 132 -2.59 26.96 3.23
C LYS A 132 -3.69 25.96 3.57
N GLU A 133 -3.53 24.69 3.22
CA GLU A 133 -4.47 23.62 3.57
C GLU A 133 -4.64 23.48 5.10
N LEU A 134 -3.55 23.60 5.86
CA LEU A 134 -3.60 23.60 7.32
C LEU A 134 -4.33 24.83 7.88
N ARG A 135 -4.08 26.02 7.32
CA ARG A 135 -4.81 27.26 7.69
C ARG A 135 -6.29 27.18 7.34
N ASP A 136 -6.63 26.62 6.17
CA ASP A 136 -8.00 26.46 5.73
C ASP A 136 -8.73 25.38 6.56
N SER A 137 -8.04 24.30 6.95
CA SER A 137 -8.55 23.26 7.84
C SER A 137 -8.78 23.77 9.27
N THR A 138 -7.83 24.51 9.83
CA THR A 138 -7.96 25.14 11.16
C THR A 138 -9.04 26.22 11.19
N ARG A 139 -9.19 26.98 10.09
CA ARG A 139 -10.29 27.91 9.92
C ARG A 139 -11.63 27.18 9.84
N GLY A 140 -11.74 26.11 9.05
CA GLY A 140 -12.96 25.29 8.98
C GLY A 140 -13.32 24.66 10.33
N MET A 141 -12.32 24.22 11.10
CA MET A 141 -12.52 23.71 12.46
C MET A 141 -12.98 24.82 13.42
N LYS A 142 -12.39 26.03 13.35
CA LYS A 142 -12.85 27.19 14.14
C LYS A 142 -14.25 27.66 13.77
N GLU A 143 -14.61 27.61 12.49
CA GLU A 143 -15.96 27.93 12.00
C GLU A 143 -16.96 26.87 12.48
N ALA A 144 -16.61 25.58 12.40
CA ALA A 144 -17.44 24.48 12.91
C ALA A 144 -17.60 24.53 14.44
N LEU A 145 -16.56 24.86 15.20
CA LEU A 145 -16.62 25.08 16.65
C LEU A 145 -17.44 26.32 17.04
N ASN A 146 -17.68 27.24 16.09
CA ASN A 146 -18.54 28.39 16.31
C ASN A 146 -20.01 28.15 15.95
N ASP A 147 -20.32 27.02 15.32
CA ASP A 147 -21.70 26.60 15.07
C ASP A 147 -22.43 26.39 16.42
N VAL A 148 -23.65 26.92 16.50
CA VAL A 148 -24.50 26.88 17.70
C VAL A 148 -24.75 25.44 18.14
N LEU A 149 -25.01 24.54 17.18
CA LEU A 149 -25.29 23.13 17.47
C LEU A 149 -24.06 22.39 17.99
N VAL A 150 -22.88 22.74 17.48
CA VAL A 150 -21.62 22.14 17.92
C VAL A 150 -21.27 22.63 19.32
N LYS A 151 -21.51 23.92 19.64
CA LYS A 151 -21.32 24.46 20.99
C LYS A 151 -22.23 23.80 22.01
N GLU A 152 -23.52 23.63 21.69
CA GLU A 152 -24.48 22.92 22.55
C GLU A 152 -24.04 21.48 22.81
N ALA A 153 -23.64 20.75 21.76
CA ALA A 153 -23.13 19.38 21.90
C ALA A 153 -21.84 19.30 22.73
N LEU A 154 -20.97 20.31 22.64
CA LEU A 154 -19.72 20.39 23.41
C LEU A 154 -19.98 20.66 24.89
N GLU A 155 -20.91 21.56 25.22
CA GLU A 155 -21.34 21.81 26.60
C GLU A 155 -22.05 20.58 27.19
N GLU A 156 -22.88 19.88 26.40
CA GLU A 156 -23.50 18.62 26.83
C GLU A 156 -22.45 17.52 27.06
N ALA A 157 -21.42 17.44 26.21
CA ALA A 157 -20.31 16.50 26.41
C ALA A 157 -19.52 16.81 27.68
N LYS A 158 -19.21 18.09 27.95
CA LYS A 158 -18.56 18.52 29.20
C LYS A 158 -19.41 18.20 30.42
N LEU A 159 -20.73 18.39 30.35
CA LEU A 159 -21.63 18.04 31.44
C LEU A 159 -21.63 16.54 31.74
N ARG A 160 -21.60 15.70 30.70
CA ARG A 160 -21.46 14.24 30.86
C ARG A 160 -20.10 13.87 31.46
N GLU A 161 -19.04 14.56 31.05
CA GLU A 161 -17.69 14.37 31.58
C GLU A 161 -17.60 14.74 33.07
N THR A 162 -18.16 15.88 33.49
CA THR A 162 -18.17 16.27 34.92
C THR A 162 -19.01 15.33 35.78
N GLN A 163 -20.13 14.83 35.26
CA GLN A 163 -20.92 13.78 35.90
C GLN A 163 -20.15 12.46 36.02
N PHE A 164 -19.39 12.09 35.00
CA PHE A 164 -18.65 10.84 34.96
C PHE A 164 -17.44 10.87 35.92
N PHE A 165 -16.67 11.95 35.92
CA PHE A 165 -15.49 12.09 36.78
C PHE A 165 -15.81 12.56 38.21
N GLY A 166 -17.09 12.79 38.52
CA GLY A 166 -17.50 13.14 39.88
C GLY A 166 -16.89 14.45 40.37
N TYR A 167 -16.60 15.39 39.48
CA TYR A 167 -16.28 16.77 39.85
C TYR A 167 -17.55 17.40 40.41
N HIS A 168 -17.87 17.07 41.66
CA HIS A 168 -18.73 17.88 42.48
C HIS A 168 -18.00 19.20 42.65
N THR A 169 -18.35 20.19 41.82
CA THR A 169 -18.11 21.59 42.15
C THR A 169 -18.85 21.84 43.45
N SER A 170 -18.18 21.61 44.58
CA SER A 170 -18.59 22.06 45.89
C SER A 170 -18.55 23.58 45.86
N SER A 171 -19.62 24.14 45.31
CA SER A 171 -20.07 25.50 45.50
C SER A 171 -20.30 25.66 47.00
N SER A 172 -19.24 26.03 47.71
CA SER A 172 -19.30 26.47 49.09
C SER A 172 -18.11 27.37 49.35
N THR A 173 -18.45 28.56 49.84
CA THR A 173 -17.57 29.51 50.53
C THR A 173 -16.68 30.36 49.65
N GLU A 174 -17.21 31.54 49.31
CA GLU A 174 -16.42 32.77 49.30
C GLU A 174 -15.58 32.83 50.59
N SER A 175 -14.27 32.60 50.48
CA SER A 175 -13.32 33.01 51.50
C SER A 175 -12.22 33.82 50.84
N ASP A 176 -12.33 35.12 51.05
CA ASP A 176 -11.35 36.16 50.84
C ASP A 176 -10.06 35.80 51.62
N TYR A 177 -9.07 35.23 50.93
CA TYR A 177 -7.70 35.16 51.42
C TYR A 177 -6.74 35.40 50.25
N SER A 178 -6.13 36.57 50.29
CA SER A 178 -4.82 36.84 49.72
C SER A 178 -3.78 35.90 50.33
N ASP A 179 -3.08 35.09 49.53
CA ASP A 179 -1.67 34.84 49.79
C ASP A 179 -0.94 34.28 48.57
N GLU A 180 0.32 34.68 48.50
CA GLU A 180 1.30 34.38 47.49
C GLU A 180 1.77 32.91 47.60
N SER A 181 2.38 32.41 46.51
CA SER A 181 3.10 31.14 46.38
C SER A 181 2.27 29.85 46.39
N ASP A 182 2.27 29.11 45.27
CA ASP A 182 2.96 27.82 45.30
C ASP A 182 3.17 27.23 43.90
N GLU A 183 4.45 27.04 43.59
CA GLU A 183 4.96 26.17 42.54
C GLU A 183 4.77 24.72 43.00
N GLY A 184 3.82 23.98 42.41
CA GLY A 184 3.54 22.64 42.95
C GLY A 184 2.69 21.71 42.10
N TRP A 185 2.76 21.81 40.76
CA TRP A 185 2.21 20.76 39.88
C TRP A 185 3.30 19.75 39.50
N GLY A 186 3.91 19.14 40.52
CA GLY A 186 4.78 17.97 40.38
C GLY A 186 4.17 16.83 41.17
N PHE A 187 3.47 15.92 40.48
CA PHE A 187 3.04 14.66 41.08
C PHE A 187 4.30 13.79 41.20
N GLU A 188 5.03 13.92 42.32
CA GLU A 188 6.17 13.05 42.61
C GLU A 188 5.65 11.62 42.72
N ALA A 189 6.06 10.78 41.78
CA ALA A 189 5.74 9.38 41.80
C ALA A 189 6.37 8.75 43.05
N ASP A 190 5.52 8.25 43.95
CA ASP A 190 5.94 7.48 45.11
C ASP A 190 6.68 6.21 44.65
N LEU A 191 8.02 6.27 44.69
CA LEU A 191 8.91 5.21 44.23
C LEU A 191 8.88 3.98 45.15
N GLU A 192 8.34 4.09 46.36
CA GLU A 192 8.28 2.98 47.32
C GLU A 192 7.02 2.11 47.12
N ASN A 193 5.91 2.69 46.67
CA ASN A 193 4.64 1.97 46.46
C ASN A 193 4.37 1.54 45.01
N GLY A 194 5.25 1.91 44.08
CA GLY A 194 5.11 1.59 42.67
C GLY A 194 4.02 2.41 41.98
N VAL A 195 4.20 2.64 40.67
CA VAL A 195 3.30 3.46 39.85
C VAL A 195 1.87 2.92 39.95
N HIS A 196 0.93 3.81 40.32
CA HIS A 196 -0.49 3.51 40.45
C HIS A 196 -0.99 2.78 39.17
N GLN A 197 -1.63 1.61 39.33
CA GLN A 197 -1.98 0.71 38.21
C GLN A 197 -2.92 1.33 37.16
N SER A 198 -3.48 2.51 37.43
CA SER A 198 -4.26 3.32 36.48
C SER A 198 -3.45 3.83 35.28
N PHE A 199 -2.11 3.78 35.32
CA PHE A 199 -1.23 4.14 34.20
C PHE A 199 -0.64 2.96 33.44
N ARG A 200 -1.02 1.73 33.77
CA ARG A 200 -0.76 0.61 32.86
C ARG A 200 -1.67 0.78 31.65
N CYS A 201 -1.16 1.39 30.57
CA CYS A 201 -1.65 1.06 29.24
C CYS A 201 -1.73 -0.47 29.21
N PRO A 202 -2.89 -1.06 28.88
CA PRO A 202 -3.01 -2.51 28.83
C PRO A 202 -1.99 -2.98 27.81
N HIS A 203 -0.85 -3.47 28.30
CA HIS A 203 0.07 -4.21 27.49
C HIS A 203 -0.77 -5.39 27.04
N ARG A 204 -1.04 -5.45 25.73
CA ARG A 204 -1.82 -6.50 25.08
C ARG A 204 -1.03 -7.80 25.19
N GLU A 205 -0.93 -8.32 26.41
CA GLU A 205 -0.57 -9.70 26.66
C GLU A 205 -1.57 -10.52 25.86
N SER A 206 -1.03 -11.34 24.99
CA SER A 206 -1.75 -12.27 24.13
C SER A 206 -2.41 -13.35 24.98
N PHE A 207 -3.42 -12.98 25.77
CA PHE A 207 -4.38 -13.89 26.34
C PHE A 207 -5.20 -14.44 25.17
N ARG A 208 -4.80 -15.63 24.73
CA ARG A 208 -5.61 -16.52 23.90
C ARG A 208 -6.72 -17.10 24.78
N ASP A 209 -7.68 -16.29 25.17
CA ASP A 209 -8.97 -16.81 25.62
C ASP A 209 -9.76 -17.19 24.38
N ASP A 210 -9.78 -18.48 24.05
CA ASP A 210 -10.44 -19.11 22.88
C ASP A 210 -11.94 -18.81 22.75
N ASN A 211 -12.56 -18.13 23.73
CA ASN A 211 -13.99 -17.80 23.73
C ASN A 211 -14.30 -16.30 23.57
N THR A 212 -13.31 -15.41 23.50
CA THR A 212 -13.59 -14.03 23.09
C THR A 212 -13.76 -14.02 21.58
N LYS A 213 -15.01 -14.22 21.14
CA LYS A 213 -15.46 -14.05 19.76
C LYS A 213 -14.87 -12.74 19.24
N ARG A 214 -13.78 -12.83 18.47
CA ARG A 214 -13.16 -11.65 17.86
C ARG A 214 -14.27 -11.00 17.06
N ILE A 215 -14.60 -9.76 17.40
CA ILE A 215 -15.49 -8.95 16.58
C ILE A 215 -14.68 -8.69 15.31
N LEU A 216 -14.83 -9.59 14.34
CA LEU A 216 -14.20 -9.47 13.04
C LEU A 216 -14.92 -8.33 12.33
N LEU A 217 -14.23 -7.19 12.21
CA LEU A 217 -14.72 -6.11 11.39
C LEU A 217 -14.74 -6.59 9.94
N VAL A 218 -15.92 -6.66 9.34
CA VAL A 218 -16.10 -7.07 7.95
C VAL A 218 -15.30 -6.14 7.04
N ASP A 219 -14.39 -6.71 6.27
CA ASP A 219 -13.60 -5.97 5.31
C ASP A 219 -14.26 -6.03 3.92
N ALA A 220 -15.04 -5.00 3.61
CA ALA A 220 -15.75 -4.89 2.35
C ALA A 220 -14.83 -4.91 1.10
N THR A 221 -13.54 -4.61 1.25
CA THR A 221 -12.59 -4.64 0.13
C THR A 221 -12.22 -6.06 -0.30
N LEU A 222 -12.28 -7.04 0.61
CA LEU A 222 -12.07 -8.46 0.31
C LEU A 222 -13.21 -9.07 -0.51
N LEU A 223 -14.41 -8.48 -0.42
CA LEU A 223 -15.63 -9.01 -1.02
C LEU A 223 -15.77 -8.69 -2.52
N GLY A 224 -14.79 -7.99 -3.12
CA GLY A 224 -14.77 -7.73 -4.56
C GLY A 224 -15.98 -6.94 -5.09
N GLY A 225 -16.65 -6.17 -4.23
CA GLY A 225 -17.87 -5.44 -4.57
C GLY A 225 -19.15 -6.28 -4.49
N LEU A 226 -19.09 -7.53 -4.01
CA LEU A 226 -20.25 -8.40 -3.79
C LEU A 226 -20.94 -8.15 -2.45
N ALA A 227 -20.41 -7.27 -1.59
CA ALA A 227 -20.93 -7.01 -0.24
C ALA A 227 -22.45 -6.77 -0.21
N GLY A 228 -22.98 -5.96 -1.13
CA GLY A 228 -24.43 -5.68 -1.20
C GLY A 228 -25.31 -6.84 -1.65
N LEU A 229 -24.72 -7.94 -2.12
CA LEU A 229 -25.40 -9.17 -2.53
C LEU A 229 -25.28 -10.29 -1.48
N MET A 230 -24.53 -10.04 -0.40
CA MET A 230 -24.21 -11.02 0.63
C MET A 230 -24.96 -10.73 1.92
N THR A 231 -25.40 -11.77 2.62
CA THR A 231 -25.87 -11.63 4.01
C THR A 231 -24.71 -11.25 4.92
N GLU A 232 -24.99 -10.59 6.05
CA GLU A 232 -23.96 -10.23 7.04
C GLU A 232 -23.11 -11.43 7.46
N HIS A 233 -23.75 -12.57 7.71
CA HIS A 233 -23.07 -13.83 8.02
C HIS A 233 -22.14 -14.32 6.91
N GLN A 234 -22.53 -14.18 5.64
CA GLN A 234 -21.65 -14.52 4.51
C GLN A 234 -20.45 -13.57 4.43
N GLN A 235 -20.65 -12.28 4.72
CA GLN A 235 -19.57 -11.29 4.70
C GLN A 235 -18.55 -11.56 5.82
N GLU A 236 -19.04 -11.87 7.02
CA GLU A 236 -18.21 -12.31 8.16
C GLU A 236 -17.43 -13.57 7.80
N LYS A 237 -18.12 -14.61 7.27
CA LYS A 237 -17.50 -15.88 6.90
C LYS A 237 -16.41 -15.71 5.84
N VAL A 238 -16.65 -14.93 4.78
CA VAL A 238 -15.62 -14.67 3.76
C VAL A 238 -14.44 -13.90 4.36
N THR A 239 -14.69 -12.90 5.21
CA THR A 239 -13.63 -12.13 5.87
C THR A 239 -12.77 -13.04 6.76
N ASP A 240 -13.39 -13.92 7.54
CA ASP A 240 -12.70 -14.90 8.39
C ASP A 240 -11.82 -15.84 7.56
N LEU A 241 -12.40 -16.47 6.52
CA LEU A 241 -11.69 -17.37 5.61
C LEU A 241 -10.50 -16.68 4.90
N PHE A 242 -10.63 -15.40 4.53
CA PHE A 242 -9.56 -14.66 3.86
C PHE A 242 -8.45 -14.21 4.82
N THR A 243 -8.73 -14.09 6.11
CA THR A 243 -7.80 -13.51 7.10
C THR A 243 -7.19 -14.53 8.05
N SER A 244 -7.55 -15.80 7.93
CA SER A 244 -7.01 -16.89 8.74
C SER A 244 -5.52 -17.17 8.52
N GLY A 245 -5.03 -16.92 7.31
CA GLY A 245 -3.69 -17.28 6.85
C GLY A 245 -3.52 -18.73 6.42
N ASP A 246 -4.62 -19.47 6.24
CA ASP A 246 -4.61 -20.85 5.74
C ASP A 246 -4.97 -20.88 4.23
N PRO A 247 -4.09 -21.44 3.36
CA PRO A 247 -4.37 -21.67 1.95
C PRO A 247 -5.68 -22.41 1.65
N ASP A 248 -6.05 -23.40 2.45
CA ASP A 248 -7.24 -24.22 2.18
C ASP A 248 -8.52 -23.43 2.46
N GLN A 249 -8.51 -22.61 3.50
CA GLN A 249 -9.61 -21.69 3.80
C GLN A 249 -9.75 -20.57 2.75
N LEU A 250 -8.64 -20.11 2.15
CA LEU A 250 -8.71 -19.20 1.00
C LEU A 250 -9.44 -19.83 -0.19
N VAL A 251 -9.27 -21.14 -0.42
CA VAL A 251 -9.99 -21.86 -1.48
C VAL A 251 -11.49 -21.87 -1.19
N GLU A 252 -11.89 -22.21 0.04
CA GLU A 252 -13.30 -22.18 0.45
C GLU A 252 -13.88 -20.77 0.27
N GLY A 253 -13.16 -19.74 0.71
CA GLY A 253 -13.60 -18.35 0.58
C GLY A 253 -13.75 -17.92 -0.88
N ALA A 254 -12.79 -18.28 -1.74
CA ALA A 254 -12.84 -17.97 -3.17
C ALA A 254 -13.97 -18.72 -3.88
N GLU A 255 -14.27 -19.95 -3.46
CA GLU A 255 -15.41 -20.72 -3.94
C GLU A 255 -16.74 -20.10 -3.51
N LEU A 256 -16.85 -19.66 -2.26
CA LEU A 256 -18.05 -18.99 -1.74
C LEU A 256 -18.35 -17.72 -2.54
N LEU A 257 -17.35 -16.88 -2.80
CA LEU A 257 -17.49 -15.69 -3.65
C LEU A 257 -17.92 -16.03 -5.09
N ARG A 258 -17.40 -17.13 -5.65
CA ARG A 258 -17.80 -17.61 -6.98
C ARG A 258 -19.27 -18.05 -7.00
N CYS A 259 -19.71 -18.84 -6.02
CA CYS A 259 -21.09 -19.31 -5.91
C CYS A 259 -22.06 -18.13 -5.81
N ILE A 260 -21.78 -17.17 -4.92
CA ILE A 260 -22.56 -15.93 -4.78
C ILE A 260 -22.59 -15.18 -6.12
N SER A 261 -21.44 -14.98 -6.78
CA SER A 261 -21.42 -14.29 -8.06
C SER A 261 -22.25 -14.99 -9.15
N GLN A 262 -22.38 -16.31 -9.12
CA GLN A 262 -23.17 -17.08 -10.09
C GLN A 262 -24.67 -16.99 -9.83
N GLU A 263 -25.09 -17.03 -8.56
CA GLU A 263 -26.49 -16.89 -8.16
C GLU A 263 -27.10 -15.57 -8.66
N PHE A 264 -26.35 -14.47 -8.56
CA PHE A 264 -26.82 -13.15 -8.99
C PHE A 264 -26.61 -12.84 -10.47
N ASN A 265 -25.84 -13.66 -11.19
CA ASN A 265 -25.61 -13.48 -12.62
C ASN A 265 -25.70 -14.81 -13.38
N PRO A 266 -26.90 -15.41 -13.48
CA PRO A 266 -27.10 -16.72 -14.12
C PRO A 266 -26.81 -16.71 -15.63
N ASN A 267 -26.56 -15.54 -16.23
CA ASN A 267 -26.33 -15.41 -17.67
C ASN A 267 -25.15 -14.48 -18.01
N PRO A 268 -23.91 -14.87 -17.67
CA PRO A 268 -22.72 -14.04 -17.91
C PRO A 268 -22.50 -13.74 -19.40
N ALA A 269 -23.07 -14.56 -20.31
CA ALA A 269 -22.95 -14.41 -21.75
C ALA A 269 -23.71 -13.20 -22.33
N LYS A 270 -24.72 -12.66 -21.64
CA LYS A 270 -25.57 -11.56 -22.15
C LYS A 270 -25.35 -10.21 -21.46
N SER A 271 -24.56 -10.17 -20.38
CA SER A 271 -24.14 -8.91 -19.76
C SER A 271 -23.24 -8.13 -20.73
N ARG A 272 -23.84 -7.16 -21.43
CA ARG A 272 -23.20 -6.31 -22.44
C ARG A 272 -21.84 -5.81 -21.94
N LYS A 273 -20.83 -6.00 -22.80
CA LYS A 273 -19.40 -5.60 -22.74
C LYS A 273 -19.09 -4.12 -22.41
N ARG A 274 -19.88 -3.39 -21.60
CA ARG A 274 -19.77 -1.93 -21.51
C ARG A 274 -19.50 -1.28 -20.15
N SER A 275 -19.47 -1.98 -19.00
CA SER A 275 -19.32 -1.20 -17.75
C SER A 275 -18.42 -1.78 -16.65
N MET A 276 -18.40 -3.08 -16.36
CA MET A 276 -17.78 -3.51 -15.09
C MET A 276 -16.25 -3.52 -15.09
N SER A 277 -15.58 -3.92 -16.18
CA SER A 277 -14.10 -3.95 -16.21
C SER A 277 -13.45 -2.57 -16.37
N LYS A 278 -14.19 -1.56 -16.82
CA LYS A 278 -13.68 -0.17 -16.96
C LYS A 278 -14.18 0.79 -15.89
N ARG A 279 -15.18 0.45 -15.07
CA ARG A 279 -15.64 1.31 -13.95
C ARG A 279 -15.39 0.74 -12.55
N GLY A 280 -14.97 -0.53 -12.43
CA GLY A 280 -14.90 -1.22 -11.13
C GLY A 280 -13.58 -1.15 -10.37
N SER A 281 -12.52 -0.55 -10.92
CA SER A 281 -11.33 -0.29 -10.11
C SER A 281 -11.61 0.93 -9.25
N VAL A 282 -11.59 0.78 -7.92
CA VAL A 282 -11.66 1.90 -6.98
C VAL A 282 -10.67 3.00 -7.36
N TYR A 283 -9.48 2.64 -7.86
CA TYR A 283 -8.50 3.60 -8.40
C TYR A 283 -8.99 4.42 -9.60
N ARG A 284 -9.85 3.84 -10.45
CA ARG A 284 -10.46 4.56 -11.56
C ARG A 284 -11.62 5.43 -11.12
N LEU A 285 -12.40 5.00 -10.13
CA LEU A 285 -13.38 5.88 -9.47
C LEU A 285 -12.67 7.08 -8.83
N ILE A 286 -11.54 6.85 -8.14
CA ILE A 286 -10.70 7.90 -7.59
C ILE A 286 -10.17 8.83 -8.70
N ALA A 287 -9.64 8.27 -9.80
CA ALA A 287 -9.15 9.06 -10.93
C ALA A 287 -10.27 9.86 -11.63
N ASP A 288 -11.45 9.25 -11.80
CA ASP A 288 -12.63 9.89 -12.41
C ASP A 288 -13.15 11.02 -11.50
N VAL A 289 -13.16 10.83 -10.17
CA VAL A 289 -13.51 11.87 -9.18
C VAL A 289 -12.49 13.02 -9.22
N GLN A 290 -11.19 12.72 -9.26
CA GLN A 290 -10.14 13.74 -9.40
C GLN A 290 -10.26 14.50 -10.72
N GLN A 291 -10.57 13.82 -11.82
CA GLN A 291 -10.77 14.44 -13.12
C GLN A 291 -12.07 15.26 -13.19
N ALA A 292 -13.13 14.81 -12.52
CA ALA A 292 -14.38 15.55 -12.38
C ALA A 292 -14.19 16.83 -11.55
N HIS A 293 -13.33 16.81 -10.53
CA HIS A 293 -12.91 17.99 -9.76
C HIS A 293 -12.21 19.02 -10.65
N LYS A 294 -11.19 18.59 -11.41
CA LYS A 294 -10.50 19.47 -12.37
C LYS A 294 -11.46 20.08 -13.40
N ARG A 295 -12.48 19.34 -13.83
CA ARG A 295 -13.52 19.85 -14.74
C ARG A 295 -14.48 20.82 -14.05
N ALA A 296 -14.84 20.58 -12.79
CA ALA A 296 -15.70 21.49 -12.02
C ALA A 296 -14.97 22.80 -11.69
N GLU A 297 -13.68 22.74 -11.34
CA GLU A 297 -12.83 23.92 -11.16
C GLU A 297 -12.71 24.73 -12.46
N ASN A 298 -12.49 24.06 -13.60
CA ASN A 298 -12.46 24.75 -14.90
C ASN A 298 -13.82 25.31 -15.32
N ASN A 299 -14.94 24.65 -14.98
CA ASN A 299 -16.29 25.12 -15.32
C ASN A 299 -16.81 26.24 -14.41
N ASN A 300 -16.28 26.40 -13.20
CA ASN A 300 -16.63 27.51 -12.30
C ASN A 300 -16.21 28.89 -12.84
N LEU A 301 -15.51 28.95 -13.97
CA LEU A 301 -15.23 30.20 -14.69
C LEU A 301 -16.40 30.69 -15.56
N ASN A 302 -17.51 29.95 -15.66
CA ASN A 302 -18.71 30.37 -16.40
C ASN A 302 -19.98 30.31 -15.52
N PRO A 303 -20.39 31.43 -14.87
CA PRO A 303 -21.49 31.45 -13.89
C PRO A 303 -22.92 31.47 -14.47
N ALA A 304 -23.13 31.19 -15.77
CA ALA A 304 -24.40 31.48 -16.44
C ALA A 304 -25.45 30.34 -16.50
N ALA A 305 -25.21 29.15 -15.94
CA ALA A 305 -26.15 28.02 -16.02
C ALA A 305 -26.59 27.53 -14.63
N GLY A 306 -27.90 27.50 -14.42
CA GLY A 306 -28.64 27.27 -13.16
C GLY A 306 -27.99 26.35 -12.11
N ALA A 307 -27.96 26.85 -10.88
CA ALA A 307 -27.43 26.13 -9.72
C ALA A 307 -28.19 24.80 -9.47
N PRO A 308 -27.48 23.68 -9.25
CA PRO A 308 -28.10 22.42 -8.89
C PRO A 308 -28.75 22.49 -7.50
N PRO A 309 -29.85 21.74 -7.26
CA PRO A 309 -30.61 21.79 -6.01
C PRO A 309 -29.74 21.42 -4.80
N VAL A 310 -29.83 22.21 -3.73
CA VAL A 310 -28.98 22.16 -2.52
C VAL A 310 -28.89 20.75 -1.89
N ARG A 311 -29.96 19.96 -1.92
CA ARG A 311 -30.00 18.60 -1.37
C ARG A 311 -29.04 17.63 -2.07
N SER A 312 -28.71 17.88 -3.34
CA SER A 312 -27.72 17.09 -4.09
C SER A 312 -26.28 17.36 -3.65
N LYS A 313 -26.00 18.55 -3.10
CA LYS A 313 -24.64 18.92 -2.65
C LYS A 313 -24.24 18.21 -1.37
N LEU A 314 -25.16 18.03 -0.42
CA LEU A 314 -24.88 17.35 0.85
C LEU A 314 -24.58 15.85 0.63
N LEU A 315 -25.45 15.16 -0.12
CA LEU A 315 -25.24 13.75 -0.47
C LEU A 315 -23.92 13.53 -1.22
N ARG A 316 -23.59 14.44 -2.15
CA ARG A 316 -22.31 14.38 -2.87
C ARG A 316 -21.12 14.56 -1.94
N ARG A 317 -21.19 15.49 -0.97
CA ARG A 317 -20.12 15.71 0.00
C ARG A 317 -19.94 14.49 0.92
N GLN A 318 -21.02 13.86 1.37
CA GLN A 318 -20.96 12.63 2.16
C GLN A 318 -20.30 11.48 1.38
N MET A 319 -20.74 11.25 0.14
CA MET A 319 -20.15 10.25 -0.75
C MET A 319 -18.66 10.51 -1.01
N GLU A 320 -18.26 11.77 -1.16
CA GLU A 320 -16.86 12.17 -1.35
C GLU A 320 -15.99 11.88 -0.12
N VAL A 321 -16.50 12.15 1.09
CA VAL A 321 -15.82 11.84 2.34
C VAL A 321 -15.64 10.32 2.49
N GLU A 322 -16.69 9.54 2.23
CA GLU A 322 -16.63 8.08 2.29
C GLU A 322 -15.64 7.50 1.28
N LEU A 323 -15.66 7.98 0.03
CA LEU A 323 -14.69 7.61 -1.01
C LEU A 323 -13.25 7.95 -0.60
N ARG A 324 -13.03 9.08 0.08
CA ARG A 324 -11.70 9.50 0.55
C ARG A 324 -11.22 8.58 1.69
N GLN A 325 -12.09 8.27 2.65
CA GLN A 325 -11.79 7.32 3.72
C GLN A 325 -11.47 5.93 3.15
N GLN A 326 -12.25 5.47 2.17
CA GLN A 326 -11.99 4.20 1.50
C GLN A 326 -10.67 4.21 0.72
N ALA A 327 -10.34 5.32 0.05
CA ALA A 327 -9.09 5.47 -0.67
C ALA A 327 -7.87 5.47 0.26
N GLU A 328 -7.98 6.15 1.40
CA GLU A 328 -6.96 6.18 2.45
C GLU A 328 -6.76 4.77 3.03
N TYR A 329 -7.87 4.09 3.37
CA TYR A 329 -7.86 2.72 3.85
C TYR A 329 -7.20 1.76 2.85
N ILE A 330 -7.51 1.85 1.55
CA ILE A 330 -6.87 1.03 0.51
C ILE A 330 -5.38 1.38 0.36
N GLY A 331 -5.01 2.65 0.56
CA GLY A 331 -3.62 3.10 0.52
C GLY A 331 -2.77 2.53 1.65
N THR A 332 -3.35 2.40 2.85
CA THR A 332 -2.70 1.81 4.03
C THR A 332 -2.79 0.28 4.06
N HIS A 333 -3.86 -0.29 3.50
CA HIS A 333 -4.16 -1.73 3.48
C HIS A 333 -4.32 -2.25 2.04
N PRO A 334 -3.28 -2.17 1.19
CA PRO A 334 -3.39 -2.60 -0.19
C PRO A 334 -3.69 -4.10 -0.28
N LEU A 335 -4.59 -4.46 -1.18
CA LEU A 335 -4.87 -5.86 -1.49
C LEU A 335 -3.71 -6.47 -2.30
N PRO A 336 -3.48 -7.80 -2.16
CA PRO A 336 -2.65 -8.53 -3.10
C PRO A 336 -3.04 -8.24 -4.55
N VAL A 337 -2.05 -8.04 -5.44
CA VAL A 337 -2.32 -7.88 -6.88
C VAL A 337 -2.99 -9.13 -7.44
N ARG A 338 -2.65 -10.28 -6.86
CA ARG A 338 -3.18 -11.59 -7.20
C ARG A 338 -4.15 -12.04 -6.11
N MET A 339 -5.39 -11.56 -6.18
CA MET A 339 -6.45 -11.98 -5.26
C MET A 339 -6.86 -13.46 -5.51
N PRO A 340 -7.25 -14.21 -4.46
CA PRO A 340 -7.79 -15.56 -4.57
C PRO A 340 -9.01 -15.64 -5.49
N LYS A 341 -9.10 -16.69 -6.31
CA LYS A 341 -10.22 -16.91 -7.26
C LYS A 341 -10.49 -18.39 -7.42
N SER A 342 -11.76 -18.76 -7.57
CA SER A 342 -12.17 -20.12 -7.95
C SER A 342 -12.92 -20.08 -9.28
N VAL A 343 -12.61 -21.01 -10.17
CA VAL A 343 -13.20 -21.11 -11.51
C VAL A 343 -13.58 -22.54 -11.81
N GLU A 344 -14.73 -22.71 -12.47
CA GLU A 344 -15.19 -23.99 -12.98
C GLU A 344 -15.11 -23.97 -14.50
N LEU A 345 -14.37 -24.93 -15.05
CA LEU A 345 -14.22 -25.12 -16.48
C LEU A 345 -15.11 -26.27 -16.91
N ALA A 346 -16.11 -25.96 -17.73
CA ALA A 346 -16.88 -26.98 -18.43
C ALA A 346 -16.04 -27.53 -19.59
N LEU A 347 -15.74 -28.82 -19.54
CA LEU A 347 -15.00 -29.55 -20.57
C LEU A 347 -16.03 -30.26 -21.47
N ASP A 348 -16.72 -29.50 -22.32
CA ASP A 348 -17.70 -30.06 -23.23
C ASP A 348 -16.98 -30.83 -24.36
N GLY A 349 -16.97 -32.16 -24.26
CA GLY A 349 -16.37 -33.05 -25.27
C GLY A 349 -17.14 -33.12 -26.61
N ASN A 350 -18.26 -32.40 -26.75
CA ASN A 350 -19.19 -32.56 -27.88
C ASN A 350 -18.98 -31.54 -29.02
N ASN A 351 -17.82 -30.87 -29.07
CA ASN A 351 -17.55 -29.88 -30.11
C ASN A 351 -17.13 -30.61 -31.41
N ASN A 352 -18.09 -31.24 -32.09
CA ASN A 352 -17.95 -31.91 -33.40
C ASN A 352 -17.57 -30.96 -34.55
N ASN A 353 -17.29 -29.69 -34.27
CA ASN A 353 -16.69 -28.80 -35.25
C ASN A 353 -15.19 -29.08 -35.30
N ASN A 354 -14.81 -29.84 -36.33
CA ASN A 354 -13.51 -30.44 -36.71
C ASN A 354 -12.22 -29.59 -36.64
N ASN A 355 -12.14 -28.48 -35.89
CA ASN A 355 -10.91 -27.70 -35.73
C ASN A 355 -10.57 -27.48 -34.24
N ASN A 356 -9.84 -28.43 -33.64
CA ASN A 356 -8.83 -28.23 -32.56
C ASN A 356 -9.13 -27.22 -31.42
N SER A 357 -10.22 -27.34 -30.64
CA SER A 357 -10.59 -26.23 -29.73
C SER A 357 -10.48 -26.45 -28.20
N CYS A 358 -10.10 -27.61 -27.66
CA CYS A 358 -9.86 -27.75 -26.21
C CYS A 358 -8.41 -27.44 -25.79
N ASP A 359 -7.42 -27.68 -26.65
CA ASP A 359 -5.97 -27.57 -26.36
C ASP A 359 -5.46 -26.18 -25.94
N ASN A 360 -6.31 -25.15 -25.96
CA ASN A 360 -5.87 -23.77 -25.79
C ASN A 360 -6.75 -22.95 -24.82
N ILE A 361 -7.56 -23.55 -23.95
CA ILE A 361 -8.41 -22.76 -23.01
C ILE A 361 -7.54 -21.95 -22.04
N LEU A 362 -6.58 -22.63 -21.42
CA LEU A 362 -5.53 -22.06 -20.59
C LEU A 362 -4.23 -22.74 -20.98
N THR A 363 -3.15 -21.97 -21.05
CA THR A 363 -1.81 -22.53 -21.11
C THR A 363 -1.07 -22.18 -19.82
N PHE A 364 -0.15 -23.05 -19.43
CA PHE A 364 0.53 -22.97 -18.15
C PHE A 364 2.05 -23.05 -18.34
N VAL A 365 2.78 -22.47 -17.39
CA VAL A 365 4.24 -22.46 -17.34
C VAL A 365 4.65 -22.81 -15.90
N ASP A 366 5.69 -23.63 -15.76
CA ASP A 366 6.29 -23.94 -14.47
C ASP A 366 7.13 -22.76 -13.97
N ASP A 367 7.05 -22.49 -12.68
CA ASP A 367 7.83 -21.46 -12.00
C ASP A 367 8.42 -22.01 -10.70
N VAL A 368 9.59 -21.50 -10.33
CA VAL A 368 10.31 -21.89 -9.12
C VAL A 368 10.12 -20.79 -8.10
N TRP A 369 9.41 -21.08 -7.02
CA TRP A 369 9.17 -20.13 -5.95
C TRP A 369 10.22 -20.27 -4.84
N ASP A 370 10.76 -19.14 -4.43
CA ASP A 370 11.80 -18.96 -3.42
C ASP A 370 11.25 -18.74 -2.00
N GLY A 371 9.94 -18.93 -1.80
CA GLY A 371 9.25 -18.70 -0.52
C GLY A 371 9.03 -17.23 -0.16
N THR A 372 9.42 -16.28 -1.01
CA THR A 372 9.17 -14.85 -0.74
C THR A 372 7.70 -14.49 -0.90
N ILE A 373 7.17 -13.62 -0.04
CA ILE A 373 5.81 -13.07 -0.21
C ILE A 373 5.78 -12.19 -1.47
N ASP A 374 5.38 -12.77 -2.61
CA ASP A 374 5.39 -12.11 -3.91
C ASP A 374 3.98 -11.80 -4.45
N CYS A 375 2.93 -11.99 -3.66
CA CYS A 375 1.52 -11.75 -4.01
C CYS A 375 1.21 -10.29 -4.44
N PHE A 376 2.03 -9.34 -4.00
CA PHE A 376 1.94 -7.94 -4.42
C PHE A 376 2.63 -7.70 -5.78
N ASN A 377 3.56 -8.55 -6.20
CA ASN A 377 4.24 -8.39 -7.47
C ASN A 377 3.36 -8.83 -8.64
N LYS A 378 3.55 -8.21 -9.81
CA LYS A 378 2.91 -8.69 -11.03
C LYS A 378 3.80 -9.75 -11.66
N LEU A 379 3.29 -10.96 -11.82
CA LEU A 379 3.97 -12.00 -12.59
C LEU A 379 3.70 -11.76 -14.08
N THR A 380 4.77 -11.68 -14.86
CA THR A 380 4.70 -11.58 -16.33
C THR A 380 5.52 -12.69 -16.94
N ILE A 381 5.05 -13.24 -18.05
CA ILE A 381 5.72 -14.35 -18.72
C ILE A 381 6.44 -13.78 -19.95
N GLY A 382 7.75 -13.97 -19.99
CA GLY A 382 8.62 -13.54 -21.08
C GLY A 382 8.38 -14.36 -22.34
N PHE A 383 8.91 -13.88 -23.46
CA PHE A 383 8.90 -14.62 -24.73
C PHE A 383 9.73 -15.91 -24.66
N ASP A 384 10.65 -15.99 -23.71
CA ASP A 384 11.45 -17.18 -23.38
C ASP A 384 10.68 -18.21 -22.56
N GLY A 385 9.41 -17.95 -22.24
CA GLY A 385 8.58 -18.80 -21.40
C GLY A 385 8.97 -18.76 -19.92
N LYS A 386 9.83 -17.82 -19.48
CA LYS A 386 10.17 -17.66 -18.06
C LYS A 386 9.23 -16.70 -17.36
N VAL A 387 9.01 -16.94 -16.07
CA VAL A 387 8.23 -16.05 -15.21
C VAL A 387 9.14 -14.96 -14.67
N HIS A 388 8.81 -13.71 -14.98
CA HIS A 388 9.44 -12.52 -14.43
C HIS A 388 8.56 -11.91 -13.34
N LYS A 389 9.15 -11.64 -12.18
CA LYS A 389 8.51 -10.91 -11.09
C LYS A 389 8.77 -9.41 -11.30
N ASN A 390 7.77 -8.67 -11.76
CA ASN A 390 7.87 -7.22 -11.76
C ASN A 390 7.63 -6.72 -10.34
N ALA A 391 8.70 -6.24 -9.72
CA ALA A 391 8.62 -5.62 -8.41
C ALA A 391 7.58 -4.50 -8.44
N GLN A 392 6.60 -4.54 -7.53
CA GLN A 392 5.85 -3.33 -7.21
C GLN A 392 6.84 -2.21 -6.86
N PRO A 393 6.50 -0.93 -7.08
CA PRO A 393 7.29 0.16 -6.56
C PRO A 393 7.58 -0.10 -5.08
N LYS A 394 8.86 -0.34 -4.76
CA LYS A 394 9.39 -0.58 -3.40
C LYS A 394 8.94 0.49 -2.39
N HIS A 395 8.39 1.59 -2.89
CA HIS A 395 7.93 2.75 -2.16
C HIS A 395 6.46 2.70 -1.72
N HIS A 396 5.65 1.68 -2.07
CA HIS A 396 4.25 1.65 -1.62
C HIS A 396 4.17 1.50 -0.09
N LYS A 397 3.80 2.58 0.60
CA LYS A 397 3.79 2.66 2.07
C LYS A 397 2.94 1.56 2.70
N GLY A 398 1.74 1.31 2.17
CA GLY A 398 0.87 0.25 2.69
C GLY A 398 1.42 -1.17 2.53
N VAL A 399 2.17 -1.47 1.46
CA VAL A 399 2.78 -2.80 1.30
C VAL A 399 3.89 -2.99 2.31
N ARG A 400 4.68 -1.94 2.57
CA ARG A 400 5.69 -1.94 3.64
C ARG A 400 5.07 -2.11 5.02
N ASN A 401 3.91 -1.49 5.28
CA ASN A 401 3.20 -1.70 6.55
C ASN A 401 2.78 -3.17 6.74
N ILE A 402 2.34 -3.84 5.68
CA ILE A 402 1.92 -5.26 5.74
C ILE A 402 3.13 -6.20 5.85
N LEU A 403 4.19 -5.96 5.06
CA LEU A 403 5.35 -6.86 5.01
C LEU A 403 6.37 -6.58 6.12
N GLY A 404 6.36 -5.39 6.73
CA GLY A 404 7.40 -4.93 7.65
C GLY A 404 8.52 -4.19 6.94
N TYR A 405 9.44 -3.61 7.73
CA TYR A 405 10.59 -2.85 7.23
C TYR A 405 11.84 -3.73 7.02
N ASP A 406 11.87 -4.93 7.62
CA ASP A 406 13.08 -5.75 7.79
C ASP A 406 13.39 -6.68 6.59
N GLY A 407 13.13 -6.20 5.37
CA GLY A 407 13.43 -6.93 4.14
C GLY A 407 12.33 -7.91 3.70
N PRO A 408 12.65 -8.84 2.77
CA PRO A 408 11.66 -9.72 2.18
C PRO A 408 11.23 -10.79 3.19
N VAL A 409 9.95 -10.79 3.56
CA VAL A 409 9.35 -11.86 4.36
C VAL A 409 9.41 -13.17 3.57
N ARG A 410 10.04 -14.17 4.17
CA ARG A 410 10.11 -15.53 3.64
C ARG A 410 9.18 -16.44 4.43
N ILE A 411 8.44 -17.26 3.70
CA ILE A 411 7.66 -18.36 4.22
C ILE A 411 8.53 -19.59 4.02
N ASP A 412 8.63 -20.43 5.05
CA ASP A 412 9.34 -21.70 4.92
C ASP A 412 8.53 -22.63 4.01
N VAL A 413 8.96 -22.69 2.76
CA VAL A 413 8.43 -23.62 1.77
C VAL A 413 9.61 -24.34 1.14
N ASN A 414 9.55 -25.66 1.17
CA ASN A 414 10.53 -26.56 0.58
C ASN A 414 10.53 -26.46 -0.96
N GLY A 415 11.04 -25.33 -1.50
CA GLY A 415 11.29 -25.12 -2.92
C GLY A 415 10.11 -25.49 -3.83
N SER A 416 8.91 -25.01 -3.52
CA SER A 416 7.70 -25.46 -4.21
C SER A 416 7.66 -24.97 -5.66
N HIS A 417 7.62 -25.94 -6.59
CA HIS A 417 7.22 -25.71 -7.96
C HIS A 417 5.79 -25.18 -7.99
N ARG A 418 5.55 -24.11 -8.72
CA ARG A 418 4.20 -23.55 -8.90
C ARG A 418 3.88 -23.46 -10.39
N VAL A 419 2.59 -23.54 -10.69
CA VAL A 419 2.10 -23.47 -12.06
C VAL A 419 1.45 -22.10 -12.29
N VAL A 420 1.94 -21.36 -13.28
CA VAL A 420 1.49 -19.99 -13.59
C VAL A 420 0.75 -19.98 -14.92
N VAL A 421 -0.35 -19.23 -14.99
CA VAL A 421 -1.16 -19.06 -16.19
C VAL A 421 -0.42 -18.19 -17.22
N SER A 422 -0.11 -18.76 -18.39
CA SER A 422 0.61 -18.09 -19.48
C SER A 422 -0.27 -17.48 -20.56
N SER A 423 -1.37 -18.15 -20.88
CA SER A 423 -2.38 -17.61 -21.79
C SER A 423 -3.77 -17.96 -21.32
N VAL A 424 -4.71 -17.06 -21.63
CA VAL A 424 -6.10 -17.13 -21.22
C VAL A 424 -6.97 -16.87 -22.43
N LYS A 425 -7.85 -17.81 -22.79
CA LYS A 425 -8.91 -17.57 -23.79
C LYS A 425 -10.04 -16.73 -23.21
N ALA A 426 -10.83 -16.14 -24.11
CA ALA A 426 -11.89 -15.19 -23.78
C ALA A 426 -12.88 -15.70 -22.72
N ASP A 427 -13.20 -16.99 -22.68
CA ASP A 427 -14.18 -17.54 -21.74
C ASP A 427 -13.63 -17.63 -20.31
N CYS A 428 -12.39 -18.08 -20.14
CA CYS A 428 -11.70 -18.04 -18.85
C CYS A 428 -11.43 -16.61 -18.39
N GLY A 429 -11.10 -15.71 -19.32
CA GLY A 429 -10.92 -14.30 -19.02
C GLY A 429 -12.22 -13.64 -18.54
N ARG A 430 -13.38 -14.10 -19.02
CA ARG A 430 -14.70 -13.66 -18.53
C ARG A 430 -14.98 -14.10 -17.09
N GLN A 431 -14.39 -15.21 -16.65
CA GLN A 431 -14.44 -15.67 -15.26
C GLN A 431 -13.39 -14.98 -14.37
N GLY A 432 -12.63 -14.02 -14.89
CA GLY A 432 -11.67 -13.23 -14.12
C GLY A 432 -10.26 -13.82 -14.02
N ILE A 433 -9.96 -14.91 -14.73
CA ILE A 433 -8.61 -15.46 -14.82
C ILE A 433 -7.73 -14.50 -15.63
N LEU A 434 -6.54 -14.21 -15.12
CA LEU A 434 -5.55 -13.34 -15.75
C LEU A 434 -4.25 -14.10 -16.00
N LYS A 435 -3.47 -13.63 -16.98
CA LYS A 435 -2.09 -14.07 -17.15
C LYS A 435 -1.27 -13.69 -15.91
N GLY A 436 -0.46 -14.62 -15.42
CA GLY A 436 0.30 -14.46 -14.18
C GLY A 436 -0.44 -14.89 -12.91
N ASP A 437 -1.71 -15.33 -13.00
CA ASP A 437 -2.38 -16.02 -11.88
C ASP A 437 -1.66 -17.36 -11.61
N VAL A 438 -1.54 -17.74 -10.34
CA VAL A 438 -0.84 -18.94 -9.89
C VAL A 438 -1.87 -20.00 -9.52
N LEU A 439 -1.85 -21.16 -10.17
CA LEU A 439 -2.71 -22.28 -9.77
C LEU A 439 -2.24 -22.82 -8.42
N THR A 440 -3.20 -23.01 -7.51
CA THR A 440 -2.92 -23.52 -6.16
C THR A 440 -3.62 -24.85 -5.91
N HIS A 441 -4.89 -24.97 -6.30
CA HIS A 441 -5.67 -26.20 -6.07
C HIS A 441 -6.43 -26.62 -7.32
N VAL A 442 -6.64 -27.93 -7.44
CA VAL A 442 -7.46 -28.57 -8.47
C VAL A 442 -8.52 -29.42 -7.76
N ASN A 443 -9.79 -29.17 -8.04
CA ASN A 443 -10.93 -29.85 -7.40
C ASN A 443 -10.89 -29.81 -5.86
N GLY A 444 -10.34 -28.73 -5.29
CA GLY A 444 -10.19 -28.55 -3.85
C GLY A 444 -8.93 -29.17 -3.25
N GLU A 445 -8.16 -29.94 -4.01
CA GLU A 445 -6.90 -30.55 -3.54
C GLU A 445 -5.69 -29.69 -3.93
N LEU A 446 -4.69 -29.62 -3.04
CA LEU A 446 -3.45 -28.88 -3.28
C LEU A 446 -2.70 -29.45 -4.48
N TRP A 447 -2.39 -28.59 -5.46
CA TRP A 447 -1.68 -29.00 -6.66
C TRP A 447 -0.15 -28.92 -6.47
N SER A 448 0.52 -30.06 -6.58
CA SER A 448 1.99 -30.19 -6.48
C SER A 448 2.66 -30.66 -7.78
N GLY A 449 1.89 -30.79 -8.86
CA GLY A 449 2.38 -31.24 -10.17
C GLY A 449 2.96 -30.14 -11.05
N THR A 450 3.53 -30.53 -12.19
CA THR A 450 4.04 -29.59 -13.21
C THR A 450 2.91 -29.12 -14.14
N ALA A 451 3.18 -28.04 -14.89
CA ALA A 451 2.29 -27.50 -15.91
C ALA A 451 1.90 -28.54 -16.97
N ALA A 452 2.83 -29.42 -17.34
CA ALA A 452 2.57 -30.51 -18.28
C ALA A 452 1.55 -31.51 -17.70
N LYS A 453 1.75 -31.98 -16.45
CA LYS A 453 0.81 -32.90 -15.78
C LYS A 453 -0.59 -32.29 -15.64
N LEU A 454 -0.67 -30.99 -15.38
CA LEU A 454 -1.95 -30.28 -15.31
C LEU A 454 -2.66 -30.26 -16.67
N GLN A 455 -1.92 -30.00 -17.75
CA GLN A 455 -2.49 -30.04 -19.10
C GLN A 455 -2.98 -31.44 -19.45
N ASP A 456 -2.22 -32.48 -19.11
CA ASP A 456 -2.63 -33.86 -19.31
C ASP A 456 -3.88 -34.21 -18.49
N LEU A 457 -3.98 -33.71 -17.25
CA LEU A 457 -5.17 -33.86 -16.42
C LEU A 457 -6.41 -33.21 -17.08
N ILE A 458 -6.29 -31.96 -17.55
CA ILE A 458 -7.39 -31.25 -18.23
C ILE A 458 -7.79 -31.98 -19.52
N LYS A 459 -6.82 -32.46 -20.31
CA LYS A 459 -7.08 -33.24 -21.54
C LYS A 459 -7.77 -34.56 -21.23
N SER A 460 -7.30 -35.28 -20.21
CA SER A 460 -7.89 -36.55 -19.80
C SER A 460 -9.34 -36.37 -19.32
N ALA A 461 -9.62 -35.31 -18.57
CA ALA A 461 -10.97 -34.97 -18.12
C ALA A 461 -11.90 -34.61 -19.30
N SER A 462 -11.36 -33.98 -20.36
CA SER A 462 -12.14 -33.66 -21.58
C SER A 462 -12.46 -34.86 -22.47
N GLY A 463 -11.73 -35.97 -22.34
CA GLY A 463 -11.91 -37.18 -23.16
C GLY A 463 -13.01 -38.12 -22.67
N GLY A 464 -13.54 -37.91 -21.47
CA GLY A 464 -14.63 -38.72 -20.91
C GLY A 464 -15.96 -38.52 -21.64
N ARG A 465 -16.77 -39.58 -21.79
CA ARG A 465 -18.16 -39.46 -22.25
C ARG A 465 -19.01 -38.83 -21.14
N GLY A 466 -18.97 -37.51 -21.03
CA GLY A 466 -19.77 -36.74 -20.09
C GLY A 466 -19.35 -35.28 -20.06
N ALA A 467 -20.25 -34.39 -19.63
CA ALA A 467 -19.88 -33.03 -19.29
C ALA A 467 -19.02 -33.07 -18.02
N ALA A 468 -17.72 -33.21 -18.18
CA ALA A 468 -16.78 -33.13 -17.08
C ALA A 468 -16.55 -31.67 -16.73
N THR A 469 -16.71 -31.30 -15.47
CA THR A 469 -16.26 -30.00 -14.97
C THR A 469 -14.99 -30.19 -14.16
N ILE A 470 -14.04 -29.27 -14.33
CA ILE A 470 -12.84 -29.20 -13.48
C ILE A 470 -12.84 -27.87 -12.76
N ARG A 471 -12.64 -27.90 -11.45
CA ARG A 471 -12.55 -26.71 -10.61
C ARG A 471 -11.08 -26.36 -10.38
N LEU A 472 -10.72 -25.12 -10.67
CA LEU A 472 -9.37 -24.61 -10.48
C LEU A 472 -9.42 -23.41 -9.54
N SER A 473 -8.56 -23.42 -8.52
CA SER A 473 -8.40 -22.31 -7.59
C SER A 473 -7.04 -21.66 -7.80
N PHE A 474 -7.05 -20.34 -7.96
CA PHE A 474 -5.89 -19.52 -8.27
C PHE A 474 -5.59 -18.56 -7.13
N ASN A 475 -4.31 -18.30 -6.92
CA ASN A 475 -3.78 -17.35 -5.94
C ASN A 475 -4.23 -17.64 -4.50
N CYS A 476 -4.45 -18.91 -4.14
CA CYS A 476 -4.75 -19.32 -2.77
C CYS A 476 -3.50 -19.80 -2.02
N GLY A 477 -2.30 -19.57 -2.57
CA GLY A 477 -1.06 -20.11 -2.01
C GLY A 477 -0.62 -19.41 -0.70
N PRO A 478 0.38 -19.97 0.00
CA PRO A 478 0.84 -19.46 1.30
C PRO A 478 1.24 -17.98 1.27
N SER A 479 1.84 -17.50 0.17
CA SER A 479 2.17 -16.07 0.02
C SER A 479 0.96 -15.16 0.13
N VAL A 480 -0.20 -15.55 -0.43
CA VAL A 480 -1.40 -14.71 -0.43
C VAL A 480 -2.09 -14.81 0.91
N ALA A 481 -2.16 -16.02 1.49
CA ALA A 481 -2.74 -16.26 2.80
C ALA A 481 -2.04 -15.45 3.90
N GLU A 482 -0.71 -15.52 3.94
CA GLU A 482 0.08 -14.77 4.92
C GLU A 482 -0.03 -13.26 4.72
N ALA A 483 -0.09 -12.79 3.47
CA ALA A 483 -0.27 -11.36 3.19
C ALA A 483 -1.63 -10.83 3.62
N LEU A 484 -2.71 -11.60 3.41
CA LEU A 484 -4.06 -11.21 3.84
C LEU A 484 -4.22 -11.26 5.35
N LYS A 485 -3.63 -12.27 6.01
CA LYS A 485 -3.54 -12.34 7.47
C LYS A 485 -2.78 -11.16 8.04
N ARG A 486 -1.61 -10.81 7.49
CA ARG A 486 -0.86 -9.63 7.95
C ARG A 486 -1.65 -8.35 7.75
N ARG A 487 -2.33 -8.23 6.62
CA ARG A 487 -3.19 -7.09 6.31
C ARG A 487 -4.31 -6.91 7.33
N SER A 488 -4.91 -7.98 7.85
CA SER A 488 -5.96 -7.88 8.89
C SER A 488 -5.42 -7.52 10.28
N LEU A 489 -4.10 -7.62 10.49
CA LEU A 489 -3.43 -7.24 11.73
C LEU A 489 -2.92 -5.80 11.74
N VAL A 490 -2.90 -5.13 10.58
CA VAL A 490 -2.53 -3.71 10.49
C VAL A 490 -3.67 -2.88 11.13
N PRO A 491 -3.35 -1.98 12.08
CA PRO A 491 -4.34 -1.19 12.82
C PRO A 491 -4.95 -0.03 12.03
#